data_AF-A0A1V1P7Q6-F1
#
_entry.id   AF-A0A1V1P7Q6-F1
#
_cell.length_a   1.000
_cell.length_b   1.000
_cell.length_c   1.000
_cell.angle_alpha   90.00
_cell.angle_beta   90.00
_cell.angle_gamma   90.00
#
_symmetry.space_group_name_H-M   'P 1'
#
loop_
_entity.id
_entity.type
_entity.pdbx_description
1 polymer ?
#
loop_
_entity_poly.entity_id
_entity_poly.type
_entity_poly.pdbx_seq_one_letter_code
_entity_poly.pdbx_strand_id
1 'polypeptide(L)'
;MKSSFESAKESIISTKAYQTPQVDANGDGKSNTLTDLNLIKNVIIGNGTFINSGIPLVKKVWISPGKMVSQGNGVHIHVSNIYSQNDIAQVWAVITPPYTEKEFKEIDMKSLPSIELYPLSSKEYVGRYNGLTLQGTYRVSVFVRDNKGIC
;
A
#
# COMPACT_ATOMS: atom_id res chain seq x y z
N MET A 1 -4.76 -18.25 -11.51
CA MET A 1 -3.77 -18.11 -10.43
C MET A 1 -2.85 -16.95 -10.78
N LYS A 2 -2.78 -15.91 -9.94
CA LYS A 2 -1.84 -14.78 -10.14
C LYS A 2 -0.50 -15.15 -9.50
N SER A 3 0.61 -14.87 -10.17
CA SER A 3 1.96 -15.06 -9.63
C SER A 3 2.30 -13.98 -8.59
N SER A 4 3.29 -14.23 -7.74
CA SER A 4 3.84 -13.24 -6.78
C SER A 4 4.29 -11.95 -7.45
N PHE A 5 4.73 -12.04 -8.69
CA PHE A 5 5.06 -10.90 -9.52
C PHE A 5 3.83 -10.04 -9.85
N GLU A 6 2.71 -10.64 -10.27
CA GLU A 6 1.49 -9.89 -10.57
C GLU A 6 0.86 -9.31 -9.30
N SER A 7 0.91 -10.00 -8.16
CA SER A 7 0.46 -9.45 -6.88
C SER A 7 1.35 -8.29 -6.39
N ALA A 8 2.67 -8.42 -6.49
CA ALA A 8 3.58 -7.32 -6.14
C ALA A 8 3.38 -6.11 -7.08
N LYS A 9 3.18 -6.36 -8.38
CA LYS A 9 2.90 -5.32 -9.39
C LYS A 9 1.58 -4.58 -9.13
N GLU A 10 0.55 -5.27 -8.67
CA GLU A 10 -0.73 -4.66 -8.26
C GLU A 10 -0.57 -3.84 -6.96
N SER A 11 0.27 -4.27 -6.01
CA SER A 11 0.63 -3.48 -4.82
C SER A 11 1.54 -2.27 -5.12
N ILE A 12 2.30 -2.29 -6.22
CA ILE A 12 3.23 -1.22 -6.63
C ILE A 12 2.53 -0.06 -7.37
N ILE A 13 1.21 -0.11 -7.58
CA ILE A 13 0.47 0.99 -8.23
C ILE A 13 0.61 2.34 -7.47
N SER A 14 1.07 2.32 -6.21
CA SER A 14 1.38 3.53 -5.42
C SER A 14 2.83 4.04 -5.49
N THR A 15 3.79 3.34 -6.09
CA THR A 15 5.25 3.63 -5.93
C THR A 15 5.99 3.93 -7.25
N LYS A 16 5.24 4.21 -8.33
CA LYS A 16 5.77 4.34 -9.70
C LYS A 16 6.86 5.41 -9.95
N ALA A 17 7.25 6.22 -8.97
CA ALA A 17 8.22 7.30 -9.18
C ALA A 17 9.69 6.95 -8.84
N TYR A 18 9.99 5.85 -8.14
CA TYR A 18 11.35 5.65 -7.56
C TYR A 18 11.98 4.26 -7.73
N GLN A 19 11.34 3.31 -8.42
CA GLN A 19 11.99 2.03 -8.69
C GLN A 19 12.48 1.97 -10.14
N THR A 20 13.76 2.23 -10.31
CA THR A 20 14.48 1.91 -11.55
C THR A 20 15.01 0.48 -11.42
N PRO A 21 14.69 -0.46 -12.32
CA PRO A 21 15.31 -1.79 -12.30
C PRO A 21 16.83 -1.68 -12.53
N GLN A 22 17.62 -2.45 -11.77
CA GLN A 22 19.07 -2.30 -11.56
C GLN A 22 19.86 -3.56 -11.95
N VAL A 23 19.53 -4.22 -13.07
CA VAL A 23 20.31 -5.41 -13.45
C VAL A 23 21.64 -4.97 -14.05
N ASP A 24 22.70 -5.05 -13.25
CA ASP A 24 24.11 -4.92 -13.62
C ASP A 24 24.74 -6.31 -13.42
N ALA A 25 24.71 -7.11 -14.47
CA ALA A 25 25.14 -8.51 -14.42
C ALA A 25 26.62 -8.67 -14.73
N ASN A 26 27.24 -7.68 -15.38
CA ASN A 26 28.67 -7.66 -15.66
C ASN A 26 29.49 -6.95 -14.57
N GLY A 27 28.85 -6.26 -13.61
CA GLY A 27 29.49 -5.55 -12.51
C GLY A 27 30.19 -4.26 -12.91
N ASP A 28 29.77 -3.63 -14.02
CA ASP A 28 30.43 -2.44 -14.59
C ASP A 28 29.86 -1.11 -14.07
N GLY A 29 28.86 -1.16 -13.19
CA GLY A 29 28.17 -0.01 -12.62
C GLY A 29 27.14 0.64 -13.54
N LYS A 30 26.84 0.05 -14.70
CA LYS A 30 25.80 0.51 -15.64
C LYS A 30 24.71 -0.55 -15.76
N SER A 31 23.55 -0.26 -15.18
CA SER A 31 22.42 -1.19 -15.27
C SER A 31 21.76 -1.22 -16.65
N ASN A 32 21.13 -2.34 -16.98
CA ASN A 32 20.25 -2.55 -18.15
C ASN A 32 20.95 -2.40 -19.51
N THR A 33 22.23 -2.71 -19.59
CA THR A 33 22.95 -2.72 -20.87
C THR A 33 22.68 -4.00 -21.66
N LEU A 34 23.00 -3.99 -22.96
CA LEU A 34 22.93 -5.19 -23.80
C LEU A 34 23.85 -6.31 -23.26
N THR A 35 24.95 -5.93 -22.62
CA THR A 35 25.90 -6.85 -21.99
C THR A 35 25.26 -7.55 -20.79
N ASP A 36 24.55 -6.81 -19.94
CA ASP A 36 23.82 -7.37 -18.81
C ASP A 36 22.75 -8.37 -19.27
N LEU A 37 21.98 -7.94 -20.28
CA LEU A 37 20.93 -8.78 -20.86
C LEU A 37 21.52 -10.08 -21.41
N ASN A 38 22.68 -10.03 -22.07
CA ASN A 38 23.34 -11.21 -22.59
C ASN A 38 23.81 -12.19 -21.50
N LEU A 39 24.24 -11.69 -20.35
CA LEU A 39 24.71 -12.51 -19.22
C LEU A 39 23.57 -13.21 -18.48
N ILE A 40 22.38 -12.61 -18.46
CA ILE A 40 21.22 -13.15 -17.74
C ILE A 40 20.21 -13.87 -18.63
N LYS A 41 20.48 -13.99 -19.95
CA LYS A 41 19.56 -14.61 -20.94
C LYS A 41 19.04 -15.99 -20.54
N ASN A 42 19.84 -16.75 -19.80
CA ASN A 42 19.49 -18.10 -19.32
C ASN A 42 19.34 -18.17 -17.78
N VAL A 43 19.40 -17.03 -17.09
CA VAL A 43 19.22 -16.97 -15.65
C VAL A 43 17.73 -16.85 -15.36
N ILE A 44 17.16 -17.95 -14.86
CA ILE A 44 15.80 -17.97 -14.36
C ILE A 44 15.87 -17.50 -12.91
N ILE A 45 15.41 -16.26 -12.65
CA ILE A 45 15.04 -15.87 -11.29
C ILE A 45 13.86 -16.77 -10.93
N GLY A 46 14.08 -17.69 -9.98
CA GLY A 46 13.30 -18.90 -9.77
C GLY A 46 11.79 -18.73 -9.88
N ASN A 47 11.11 -19.82 -10.27
CA ASN A 47 9.65 -19.88 -10.28
C ASN A 47 9.16 -19.54 -8.87
N GLY A 48 8.58 -18.34 -8.70
CA GLY A 48 8.26 -17.80 -7.39
C GLY A 48 7.55 -18.83 -6.51
N THR A 49 7.84 -18.81 -5.21
CA THR A 49 7.17 -19.67 -4.23
C THR A 49 5.66 -19.61 -4.47
N PHE A 50 4.99 -20.77 -4.53
CA PHE A 50 3.53 -20.86 -4.59
C PHE A 50 2.93 -20.09 -3.42
N ILE A 51 2.53 -18.85 -3.65
CA ILE A 51 1.67 -18.12 -2.72
C ILE A 51 0.27 -18.70 -2.91
N ASN A 52 -0.12 -19.58 -2.00
CA ASN A 52 -1.52 -19.69 -1.63
C ASN A 52 -1.87 -18.32 -1.03
N SER A 53 -2.40 -17.40 -1.85
CA SER A 53 -2.49 -15.98 -1.53
C SER A 53 -3.59 -15.75 -0.49
N GLY A 54 -3.33 -16.13 0.76
CA GLY A 54 -4.14 -15.77 1.93
C GLY A 54 -4.11 -14.28 2.24
N ILE A 55 -3.62 -13.46 1.30
CA ILE A 55 -3.57 -12.01 1.37
C ILE A 55 -4.98 -11.47 1.54
N PRO A 56 -5.25 -10.71 2.62
CA PRO A 56 -6.52 -10.04 2.78
C PRO A 56 -6.78 -9.03 1.66
N LEU A 57 -7.99 -9.04 1.10
CA LEU A 57 -8.42 -8.13 0.04
C LEU A 57 -9.50 -7.19 0.54
N VAL A 58 -9.25 -5.89 0.45
CA VAL A 58 -10.26 -4.83 0.66
C VAL A 58 -11.01 -4.57 -0.64
N LYS A 59 -12.33 -4.74 -0.65
CA LYS A 59 -13.15 -4.48 -1.85
C LYS A 59 -13.80 -3.10 -1.87
N LYS A 60 -14.04 -2.49 -0.72
CA LYS A 60 -14.81 -1.24 -0.64
C LYS A 60 -14.30 -0.34 0.49
N VAL A 61 -14.06 0.92 0.15
CA VAL A 61 -13.70 1.97 1.11
C VAL A 61 -14.61 3.17 0.87
N TRP A 62 -15.20 3.66 1.95
CA TRP A 62 -16.04 4.85 1.98
C TRP A 62 -15.48 5.85 2.98
N ILE A 63 -15.48 7.13 2.61
CA ILE A 63 -15.00 8.21 3.46
C ILE A 63 -16.13 9.24 3.57
N SER A 64 -16.48 9.62 4.79
CA SER A 64 -17.52 10.61 5.08
C SER A 64 -17.03 11.65 6.09
N PRO A 65 -17.09 12.96 5.78
CA PRO A 65 -17.59 13.54 4.53
C PRO A 65 -16.66 13.24 3.35
N GLY A 66 -17.25 12.97 2.17
CA GLY A 66 -16.50 12.56 0.97
C GLY A 66 -15.78 13.68 0.20
N LYS A 67 -16.01 14.95 0.56
CA LYS A 67 -15.34 16.12 -0.04
C LYS A 67 -15.20 17.27 0.96
N MET A 68 -14.04 17.93 0.90
CA MET A 68 -13.70 19.22 1.55
C MET A 68 -14.21 19.34 2.98
N VAL A 69 -13.49 18.69 3.88
CA VAL A 69 -13.73 18.83 5.31
C VAL A 69 -13.02 20.11 5.77
N SER A 70 -13.78 21.09 6.28
CA SER A 70 -13.20 22.28 6.89
C SER A 70 -12.33 21.88 8.09
N GLN A 71 -11.27 22.66 8.37
CA GLN A 71 -10.41 22.43 9.53
C GLN A 71 -11.25 22.17 10.79
N GLY A 72 -10.94 21.06 11.49
CA GLY A 72 -11.61 20.67 12.74
C GLY A 72 -12.78 19.69 12.62
N ASN A 73 -13.32 19.45 11.42
CA ASN A 73 -14.27 18.35 11.21
C ASN A 73 -13.50 17.06 10.92
N GLY A 74 -13.82 15.95 11.58
CA GLY A 74 -13.17 14.66 11.34
C GLY A 74 -13.75 13.92 10.14
N VAL A 75 -13.03 12.93 9.63
CA VAL A 75 -13.52 11.97 8.63
C VAL A 75 -13.78 10.61 9.27
N HIS A 76 -14.88 9.99 8.86
CA HIS A 76 -15.18 8.60 9.12
C HIS A 76 -14.71 7.77 7.93
N ILE A 77 -13.91 6.77 8.23
CA ILE A 77 -13.42 5.79 7.27
C ILE A 77 -14.21 4.51 7.53
N HIS A 78 -14.91 4.02 6.53
CA HIS A 78 -15.64 2.77 6.58
C HIS A 78 -15.14 1.84 5.49
N VAL A 79 -14.62 0.69 5.89
CA VAL A 79 -14.10 -0.35 5.01
C VAL A 79 -15.05 -1.52 5.08
N SER A 80 -15.49 -2.03 3.93
CA SER A 80 -16.39 -3.18 3.87
C SER A 80 -15.96 -4.19 2.82
N ASN A 81 -16.53 -5.39 2.95
CA ASN A 81 -16.26 -6.53 2.08
C ASN A 81 -14.78 -6.97 2.09
N ILE A 82 -14.15 -6.96 3.27
CA ILE A 82 -12.81 -7.55 3.45
C ILE A 82 -12.91 -9.07 3.28
N TYR A 83 -12.06 -9.64 2.42
CA TYR A 83 -11.93 -11.08 2.21
C TYR A 83 -10.56 -11.55 2.67
N SER A 84 -10.49 -12.57 3.52
CA SER A 84 -9.24 -13.20 3.94
C SER A 84 -9.47 -14.70 4.10
N GLN A 85 -8.43 -15.49 3.87
CA GLN A 85 -8.44 -16.94 4.14
C GLN A 85 -8.18 -17.26 5.62
N ASN A 86 -7.67 -16.29 6.39
CA ASN A 86 -7.43 -16.38 7.82
C ASN A 86 -8.17 -15.25 8.56
N ASP A 87 -8.28 -15.34 9.88
CA ASP A 87 -8.87 -14.28 10.68
C ASP A 87 -8.06 -12.98 10.57
N ILE A 88 -8.78 -11.85 10.53
CA ILE A 88 -8.16 -10.53 10.47
C ILE A 88 -7.62 -10.19 11.85
N ALA A 89 -6.32 -9.88 11.92
CA ALA A 89 -5.68 -9.44 13.16
C ALA A 89 -5.70 -7.91 13.30
N GLN A 90 -5.61 -7.18 12.19
CA GLN A 90 -5.51 -5.72 12.23
C GLN A 90 -6.05 -5.08 10.95
N VAL A 91 -6.70 -3.92 11.09
CA VAL A 91 -7.08 -3.06 9.97
C VAL A 91 -6.74 -1.64 10.34
N TRP A 92 -5.91 -0.96 9.54
CA TRP A 92 -5.54 0.42 9.82
C TRP A 92 -5.55 1.27 8.56
N ALA A 93 -5.68 2.58 8.75
CA ALA A 93 -5.59 3.56 7.69
C ALA A 93 -4.38 4.46 7.94
N VAL A 94 -3.60 4.71 6.89
CA VAL A 94 -2.57 5.75 6.84
C VAL A 94 -3.14 6.96 6.11
N ILE A 95 -3.02 8.13 6.72
CA ILE A 95 -3.54 9.39 6.23
C ILE A 95 -2.37 10.19 5.69
N THR A 96 -2.40 10.49 4.39
CA THR A 96 -1.41 11.32 3.72
C THR A 96 -1.97 12.73 3.52
N PRO A 97 -1.42 13.74 4.22
CA PRO A 97 -1.79 15.14 4.04
C PRO A 97 -1.46 15.69 2.64
N PRO A 98 -2.04 16.83 2.24
CA PRO A 98 -1.80 17.47 0.94
C PRO A 98 -0.45 18.19 0.89
N TYR A 99 0.63 17.50 1.26
CA TYR A 99 1.98 18.03 1.22
C TYR A 99 2.42 18.32 -0.23
N THR A 100 3.23 19.35 -0.39
CA THR A 100 3.97 19.64 -1.61
C THR A 100 5.08 18.61 -1.82
N GLU A 101 5.59 18.49 -3.06
CA GLU A 101 6.69 17.55 -3.36
C GLU A 101 7.95 17.81 -2.52
N LYS A 102 8.21 19.08 -2.16
CA LYS A 102 9.33 19.44 -1.30
C LYS A 102 9.13 18.90 0.12
N GLU A 103 7.96 19.12 0.70
CA GLU A 103 7.61 18.61 2.03
C GLU A 103 7.64 17.08 2.06
N PHE A 104 7.12 16.41 1.02
CA PHE A 104 7.16 14.94 0.92
C PHE A 104 8.56 14.34 0.99
N LYS A 105 9.59 15.03 0.47
CA LYS A 105 10.98 14.55 0.52
C LYS A 105 11.61 14.66 1.91
N GLU A 106 11.07 15.53 2.75
CA GLU A 106 11.56 15.79 4.10
C GLU A 106 10.77 14.99 5.15
N ILE A 107 9.67 14.33 4.76
CA ILE A 107 8.84 13.54 5.65
C ILE A 107 9.40 12.12 5.80
N ASP A 108 9.57 11.71 7.05
CA ASP A 108 9.71 10.29 7.38
C ASP A 108 8.38 9.59 7.11
N MET A 109 8.35 8.62 6.19
CA MET A 109 7.13 7.85 5.91
C MET A 109 6.56 7.16 7.17
N LYS A 110 7.41 6.85 8.16
CA LYS A 110 6.97 6.27 9.44
C LYS A 110 6.23 7.27 10.33
N SER A 111 6.37 8.58 10.08
CA SER A 111 5.69 9.63 10.85
C SER A 111 4.35 10.04 10.27
N LEU A 112 3.89 9.39 9.18
CA LEU A 112 2.56 9.67 8.65
C LEU A 112 1.47 9.27 9.66
N PRO A 113 0.45 10.13 9.88
CA PRO A 113 -0.65 9.80 10.78
C PRO A 113 -1.33 8.50 10.36
N SER A 114 -1.59 7.63 11.34
CA SER A 114 -2.33 6.40 11.14
C SER A 114 -3.38 6.22 12.22
N ILE A 115 -4.47 5.54 11.88
CA ILE A 115 -5.50 5.14 12.83
C ILE A 115 -5.83 3.66 12.67
N GLU A 116 -6.14 3.02 13.79
CA GLU A 116 -6.75 1.69 13.79
C GLU A 116 -8.24 1.81 13.40
N LEU A 117 -8.72 0.86 12.61
CA LEU A 117 -10.13 0.68 12.30
C LEU A 117 -10.67 -0.50 13.09
N TYR A 118 -11.80 -0.29 13.76
CA TYR A 118 -12.40 -1.28 14.65
C TYR A 118 -13.53 -2.03 13.94
N PRO A 119 -13.72 -3.33 14.24
CA PRO A 119 -14.78 -4.12 13.63
C PRO A 119 -16.15 -3.54 13.98
N LEU A 120 -16.93 -3.22 12.96
CA LEU A 120 -18.36 -2.90 13.06
C LEU A 120 -19.21 -4.17 12.88
N SER A 121 -18.78 -5.05 11.97
CA SER A 121 -19.39 -6.35 11.70
C SER A 121 -18.34 -7.33 11.16
N SER A 122 -18.74 -8.57 10.83
CA SER A 122 -17.83 -9.64 10.41
C SER A 122 -16.85 -9.27 9.27
N LYS A 123 -17.21 -8.32 8.40
CA LYS A 123 -16.38 -7.89 7.25
C LYS A 123 -16.30 -6.38 7.10
N GLU A 124 -16.61 -5.65 8.16
CA GLU A 124 -16.71 -4.20 8.14
C GLU A 124 -15.93 -3.60 9.29
N TYR A 125 -15.15 -2.56 8.98
CA TYR A 125 -14.27 -1.89 9.92
C TYR A 125 -14.44 -0.39 9.78
N VAL A 126 -14.47 0.30 10.92
CA VAL A 126 -14.69 1.74 10.99
C VAL A 126 -13.68 2.44 11.87
N GLY A 127 -13.31 3.65 11.48
CA GLY A 127 -12.46 4.51 12.28
C GLY A 127 -12.76 5.98 11.99
N ARG A 128 -12.32 6.84 12.92
CA ARG A 128 -12.49 8.29 12.79
C ARG A 128 -11.14 8.97 12.91
N TYR A 129 -10.83 9.82 11.94
CA TYR A 129 -9.63 10.66 11.95
C TYR A 129 -10.01 12.13 12.10
N ASN A 130 -9.47 12.80 13.12
CA ASN A 130 -9.77 14.22 13.41
C ASN A 130 -8.57 15.15 13.11
N GLY A 131 -7.42 14.63 12.66
CA GLY A 131 -6.19 15.40 12.46
C GLY A 131 -6.10 16.14 11.11
N LEU A 132 -7.22 16.70 10.63
CA LEU A 132 -7.26 17.44 9.36
C LEU A 132 -6.86 18.91 9.61
N THR A 133 -5.56 19.16 9.60
CA THR A 133 -4.95 20.47 9.91
C THR A 133 -4.64 21.33 8.69
N LEU A 134 -4.38 20.71 7.53
CA LEU A 134 -4.03 21.39 6.29
C LEU A 134 -5.24 21.46 5.36
N GLN A 135 -5.36 22.56 4.62
CA GLN A 135 -6.37 22.65 3.57
C GLN A 135 -5.86 21.89 2.32
N GLY A 136 -6.69 20.98 1.80
CA GLY A 136 -6.40 20.29 0.54
C GLY A 136 -6.94 18.86 0.49
N THR A 137 -6.48 18.10 -0.49
CA THR A 137 -6.91 16.72 -0.71
C THR A 137 -6.01 15.74 0.04
N TYR A 138 -6.57 15.11 1.07
CA TYR A 138 -5.92 14.01 1.76
C TYR A 138 -6.07 12.71 0.98
N ARG A 139 -5.04 11.85 1.01
CA ARG A 139 -5.14 10.46 0.55
C ARG A 139 -5.25 9.54 1.75
N VAL A 140 -6.09 8.52 1.66
CA VAL A 140 -6.27 7.52 2.70
C VAL A 140 -5.92 6.16 2.12
N SER A 141 -4.88 5.54 2.67
CA SER A 141 -4.44 4.20 2.31
C SER A 141 -4.87 3.24 3.40
N VAL A 142 -5.62 2.19 3.05
CA VAL A 142 -6.11 1.19 4.01
C VAL A 142 -5.28 -0.08 3.87
N PHE A 143 -4.89 -0.63 5.01
CA PHE A 143 -4.12 -1.87 5.11
C PHE A 143 -4.85 -2.85 6.02
N VAL A 144 -4.70 -4.13 5.72
CA VAL A 144 -5.30 -5.23 6.46
C VAL A 144 -4.21 -6.26 6.68
N ARG A 145 -4.13 -6.80 7.89
CA ARG A 145 -3.23 -7.88 8.23
C ARG A 145 -4.01 -9.02 8.86
N ASP A 146 -3.75 -10.24 8.41
CA ASP A 146 -4.30 -11.44 9.03
C ASP A 146 -3.50 -11.91 10.25
N ASN A 147 -4.02 -12.91 10.96
CA ASN A 147 -3.37 -13.50 12.14
C ASN A 147 -2.07 -14.27 11.84
N LYS A 148 -1.73 -14.49 10.58
CA LYS A 148 -0.44 -15.06 10.15
C LYS A 148 0.56 -13.98 9.74
N GLY A 149 0.18 -12.71 9.83
CA GLY A 149 1.02 -11.57 9.48
C GLY A 149 1.06 -11.25 7.98
N ILE A 150 0.14 -11.81 7.18
CA ILE A 150 0.03 -11.52 5.75
C ILE A 150 -0.76 -10.23 5.56
N CYS A 151 -0.20 -9.30 4.80
CA CYS A 151 -0.77 -7.99 4.46
C CYS A 151 -1.00 -7.84 2.95
#